data_AF-A0A944C3V4-F1
#
_entry.id   AF-A0A944C3V4-F1
#
_cell.length_a   1.000
_cell.length_b   1.000
_cell.length_c   1.000
_cell.angle_alpha   90.00
_cell.angle_beta   90.00
_cell.angle_gamma   90.00
#
_symmetry.space_group_name_H-M   'P 1'
#
loop_
_entity.id
_entity.type
_entity.pdbx_description
1 polymer ?
#
loop_
_entity_poly.entity_id
_entity_poly.type
_entity_poly.pdbx_seq_one_letter_code
_entity_poly.pdbx_strand_id
1 'polypeptide(L)'
;HVPHAHGIGGGLGTEYGGSGGNVTITGGPVTAHSVRAAGIGSGLGSGYYKNDPTYTRGNGTFSTTETGSAVITATSDKYVAIADTSGEGNWSGLFYRGKEAWLYGPNIAPVADFTVPAGYKLTVKDYQTLSIPKGVTLNNKGTIMLDGGLVNEGNVVNESIIINNNAVDNSELFVEFGTQDTRGVIGKGMLVKKPKAVEDLVYSGSPQALVSSNSLADGYIEYSLDGENWSTEYPQATEAGLYTVYYRAVDGSGKVISSEHSLTNEIYRSGAIVQQVSKALANKKAVERVKNKAFSVKAGATKSISFKTHASSVGTRVTYNKVSGSKYITVSKNGKVTAKKGLKKGKEYIAKVKVTCGKATSKVEVTVRVK
;
A
#
# COMPACT_ATOMS: atom_id res chain seq x y z
N HIS A 1 -50.52 12.83 1.85
CA HIS A 1 -49.51 12.10 2.65
C HIS A 1 -48.26 11.89 1.82
N VAL A 2 -47.10 12.35 2.31
CA VAL A 2 -45.81 11.99 1.71
C VAL A 2 -45.44 10.61 2.26
N PRO A 3 -45.10 9.59 1.45
CA PRO A 3 -44.72 8.28 1.98
C PRO A 3 -43.49 8.40 2.88
N HIS A 4 -43.60 7.89 4.10
CA HIS A 4 -42.51 7.89 5.08
C HIS A 4 -41.66 6.63 4.84
N ALA A 5 -40.48 6.79 4.22
CA ALA A 5 -39.54 5.69 3.96
C ALA A 5 -38.55 5.54 5.12
N HIS A 6 -38.40 4.31 5.64
CA HIS A 6 -37.46 3.93 6.69
C HIS A 6 -36.48 2.90 6.14
N GLY A 7 -35.20 3.03 6.52
CA GLY A 7 -34.19 2.02 6.27
C GLY A 7 -34.24 0.88 7.30
N ILE A 8 -33.27 -0.04 7.25
CA ILE A 8 -33.18 -1.16 8.21
C ILE A 8 -32.95 -0.61 9.62
N GLY A 9 -33.79 -1.02 10.57
CA GLY A 9 -33.71 -0.56 11.96
C GLY A 9 -34.17 0.88 12.18
N GLY A 10 -34.90 1.50 11.25
CA GLY A 10 -35.52 2.81 11.46
C GLY A 10 -36.91 2.72 12.09
N GLY A 11 -37.13 3.38 13.22
CA GLY A 11 -38.47 3.52 13.83
C GLY A 11 -39.32 4.62 13.20
N LEU A 12 -40.65 4.44 13.23
CA LEU A 12 -41.67 5.44 12.91
C LEU A 12 -42.02 6.26 14.16
N GLY A 13 -41.94 7.58 14.08
CA GLY A 13 -42.58 8.49 15.03
C GLY A 13 -43.62 9.32 14.30
N THR A 14 -44.87 9.28 14.75
CA THR A 14 -46.00 9.92 14.07
C THR A 14 -45.90 11.45 14.07
N GLU A 15 -45.25 12.05 15.08
CA GLU A 15 -45.13 13.52 15.21
C GLU A 15 -43.75 14.01 15.72
N TYR A 16 -42.99 13.18 16.45
CA TYR A 16 -41.77 13.61 17.18
C TYR A 16 -40.49 12.87 16.80
N GLY A 17 -40.55 12.01 15.78
CA GLY A 17 -39.43 11.21 15.31
C GLY A 17 -39.37 9.82 15.94
N GLY A 18 -38.81 8.85 15.21
CA GLY A 18 -38.67 7.47 15.66
C GLY A 18 -37.22 7.14 16.01
N SER A 19 -37.01 6.47 17.15
CA SER A 19 -35.68 5.95 17.55
C SER A 19 -35.20 4.88 16.56
N GLY A 20 -33.89 4.79 16.37
CA GLY A 20 -33.31 3.65 15.67
C GLY A 20 -33.27 2.40 16.56
N GLY A 21 -33.44 1.23 15.97
CA GLY A 21 -33.26 -0.07 16.62
C GLY A 21 -31.84 -0.61 16.46
N ASN A 22 -31.52 -1.65 17.23
CA ASN A 22 -30.21 -2.30 17.17
C ASN A 22 -30.14 -3.23 15.96
N VAL A 23 -29.21 -2.95 15.03
CA VAL A 23 -29.00 -3.73 13.82
C VAL A 23 -27.66 -4.47 13.93
N THR A 24 -27.69 -5.79 13.83
CA THR A 24 -26.50 -6.62 13.70
C THR A 24 -26.57 -7.39 12.38
N ILE A 25 -25.58 -7.19 11.51
CA ILE A 25 -25.46 -7.95 10.26
C ILE A 25 -24.39 -9.02 10.42
N THR A 26 -24.77 -10.27 10.24
CA THR A 26 -23.87 -11.43 10.42
C THR A 26 -23.31 -11.98 9.12
N GLY A 27 -23.93 -11.67 7.97
CA GLY A 27 -23.49 -12.14 6.66
C GLY A 27 -24.51 -11.85 5.54
N GLY A 28 -24.20 -12.34 4.34
CA GLY A 28 -25.07 -12.26 3.17
C GLY A 28 -25.13 -10.87 2.51
N PRO A 29 -25.85 -10.75 1.38
CA PRO A 29 -26.12 -9.47 0.74
C PRO A 29 -27.18 -8.69 1.52
N VAL A 30 -26.90 -7.43 1.83
CA VAL A 30 -27.82 -6.53 2.51
C VAL A 30 -27.94 -5.25 1.70
N THR A 31 -29.16 -4.88 1.31
CA THR A 31 -29.44 -3.60 0.66
C THR A 31 -30.41 -2.81 1.53
N ALA A 32 -30.03 -1.59 1.87
CA ALA A 32 -30.83 -0.69 2.68
C ALA A 32 -30.82 0.71 2.05
N HIS A 33 -32.00 1.18 1.63
CA HIS A 33 -32.20 2.52 1.08
C HIS A 33 -33.23 3.28 1.90
N SER A 34 -33.01 4.58 2.08
CA SER A 34 -33.99 5.46 2.70
C SER A 34 -34.04 6.82 2.03
N VAL A 35 -35.24 7.32 1.75
CA VAL A 35 -35.44 8.64 1.12
C VAL A 35 -35.27 9.77 2.13
N ARG A 36 -35.66 9.56 3.40
CA ARG A 36 -35.79 10.64 4.40
C ARG A 36 -35.22 10.30 5.79
N ALA A 37 -34.48 9.22 5.92
CA ALA A 37 -33.76 8.84 7.13
C ALA A 37 -32.44 8.13 6.75
N ALA A 38 -31.71 7.58 7.71
CA ALA A 38 -30.55 6.75 7.37
C ALA A 38 -31.00 5.46 6.66
N GLY A 39 -30.14 4.94 5.78
CA GLY A 39 -30.33 3.62 5.19
C GLY A 39 -30.31 2.51 6.25
N ILE A 40 -29.46 2.64 7.27
CA ILE A 40 -29.39 1.73 8.42
C ILE A 40 -29.33 2.52 9.74
N GLY A 41 -30.13 2.12 10.73
CA GLY A 41 -29.95 2.47 12.14
C GLY A 41 -30.55 3.79 12.61
N SER A 42 -31.31 4.54 11.81
CA SER A 42 -32.03 5.73 12.30
C SER A 42 -33.36 5.95 11.57
N GLY A 43 -34.38 6.33 12.33
CA GLY A 43 -35.66 6.85 11.82
C GLY A 43 -35.61 8.34 11.46
N LEU A 44 -36.71 8.82 10.85
CA LEU A 44 -36.99 10.24 10.62
C LEU A 44 -37.06 10.96 11.98
N GLY A 45 -36.36 12.09 12.14
CA GLY A 45 -36.45 12.95 13.33
C GLY A 45 -35.16 13.11 14.16
N SER A 46 -34.17 12.22 14.02
CA SER A 46 -32.88 12.30 14.75
C SER A 46 -32.12 13.63 14.52
N GLY A 47 -32.41 14.36 13.42
CA GLY A 47 -31.74 15.61 13.06
C GLY A 47 -32.52 16.93 13.21
N TYR A 48 -33.84 16.92 13.43
CA TYR A 48 -34.67 18.14 13.34
C TYR A 48 -34.80 18.93 14.66
N TYR A 49 -34.74 18.27 15.82
CA TYR A 49 -34.89 18.92 17.14
C TYR A 49 -33.61 18.75 17.97
N LYS A 50 -32.51 19.43 17.60
CA LYS A 50 -31.19 19.26 18.25
C LYS A 50 -31.09 19.75 19.71
N ASN A 51 -32.07 20.51 20.21
CA ASN A 51 -31.95 21.26 21.46
C ASN A 51 -33.05 20.99 22.51
N ASP A 52 -33.88 19.96 22.35
CA ASP A 52 -34.86 19.57 23.38
C ASP A 52 -34.27 18.51 24.34
N PRO A 53 -34.15 18.80 25.65
CA PRO A 53 -33.59 17.89 26.65
C PRO A 53 -34.57 16.83 27.18
N THR A 54 -35.86 16.88 26.80
CA THR A 54 -36.86 15.86 27.19
C THR A 54 -36.87 14.64 26.26
N TYR A 55 -36.08 14.67 25.19
CA TYR A 55 -36.08 13.68 24.12
C TYR A 55 -34.85 12.75 24.19
N THR A 56 -35.05 11.45 24.43
CA THR A 56 -33.99 10.45 24.35
C THR A 56 -33.66 10.16 22.89
N ARG A 57 -32.63 10.84 22.38
CA ARG A 57 -32.02 10.59 21.07
C ARG A 57 -31.42 9.20 21.05
N GLY A 58 -31.99 8.28 20.28
CA GLY A 58 -31.34 7.03 19.96
C GLY A 58 -31.10 6.93 18.47
N ASN A 59 -29.87 7.20 18.02
CA ASN A 59 -29.40 6.44 16.87
C ASN A 59 -29.42 4.98 17.32
N GLY A 60 -30.03 4.10 16.53
CA GLY A 60 -29.95 2.67 16.74
C GLY A 60 -28.49 2.25 16.61
N THR A 61 -28.08 1.25 17.36
CA THR A 61 -26.69 0.76 17.25
C THR A 61 -26.53 -0.06 15.99
N PHE A 62 -25.39 0.07 15.32
CA PHE A 62 -25.02 -0.78 14.19
C PHE A 62 -23.73 -1.53 14.47
N SER A 63 -23.77 -2.84 14.24
CA SER A 63 -22.59 -3.69 14.29
C SER A 63 -22.64 -4.78 13.22
N THR A 64 -21.47 -5.31 12.92
CA THR A 64 -21.32 -6.60 12.25
C THR A 64 -20.67 -7.58 13.21
N THR A 65 -20.78 -8.87 12.95
CA THR A 65 -19.95 -9.86 13.66
C THR A 65 -18.49 -9.70 13.25
N GLU A 66 -17.54 -9.97 14.16
CA GLU A 66 -16.09 -9.85 13.89
C GLU A 66 -15.63 -10.66 12.67
N THR A 67 -16.32 -11.76 12.38
CA THR A 67 -16.07 -12.68 11.24
C THR A 67 -17.08 -12.55 10.09
N GLY A 68 -18.03 -11.62 10.19
CA GLY A 68 -19.07 -11.46 9.17
C GLY A 68 -18.47 -10.97 7.85
N SER A 69 -18.82 -11.61 6.73
CA SER A 69 -18.39 -11.18 5.39
C SER A 69 -19.58 -10.70 4.56
N ALA A 70 -20.45 -9.90 5.17
CA ALA A 70 -21.62 -9.35 4.50
C ALA A 70 -21.25 -8.42 3.35
N VAL A 71 -22.09 -8.37 2.33
CA VAL A 71 -21.99 -7.40 1.23
C VAL A 71 -23.10 -6.38 1.42
N ILE A 72 -22.75 -5.21 1.93
CA ILE A 72 -23.71 -4.21 2.43
C ILE A 72 -23.74 -3.01 1.50
N THR A 73 -24.90 -2.77 0.90
CA THR A 73 -25.21 -1.54 0.16
C THR A 73 -26.15 -0.69 0.99
N ALA A 74 -25.63 0.39 1.56
CA ALA A 74 -26.43 1.34 2.34
C ALA A 74 -26.45 2.70 1.65
N THR A 75 -27.64 3.24 1.39
CA THR A 75 -27.82 4.53 0.71
C THR A 75 -28.93 5.34 1.36
N SER A 76 -28.83 6.67 1.25
CA SER A 76 -29.94 7.55 1.58
C SER A 76 -29.90 8.83 0.74
N ASP A 77 -31.08 9.32 0.36
CA ASP A 77 -31.20 10.48 -0.54
C ASP A 77 -30.94 11.81 0.18
N LYS A 78 -31.19 11.87 1.50
CA LYS A 78 -31.16 13.12 2.28
C LYS A 78 -30.28 13.08 3.53
N TYR A 79 -29.95 11.89 4.03
CA TYR A 79 -29.18 11.64 5.26
C TYR A 79 -27.99 10.71 5.00
N VAL A 80 -27.22 10.39 6.04
CA VAL A 80 -26.12 9.43 5.98
C VAL A 80 -26.62 8.00 5.71
N ALA A 81 -25.81 7.18 5.04
CA ALA A 81 -26.15 5.79 4.72
C ALA A 81 -26.32 4.90 5.95
N ILE A 82 -25.42 5.02 6.93
CA ILE A 82 -25.41 4.28 8.19
C ILE A 82 -25.33 5.31 9.32
N ALA A 83 -26.28 5.28 10.26
CA ALA A 83 -26.41 6.30 11.29
C ALA A 83 -25.39 6.17 12.42
N ASP A 84 -25.09 4.94 12.85
CA ASP A 84 -24.10 4.64 13.87
C ASP A 84 -22.82 4.14 13.22
N THR A 85 -21.74 4.91 13.38
CA THR A 85 -20.38 4.57 12.93
C THR A 85 -19.42 4.42 14.11
N SER A 86 -19.90 4.43 15.35
CA SER A 86 -19.06 4.40 16.55
C SER A 86 -18.27 3.10 16.69
N GLY A 87 -18.77 2.00 16.11
CA GLY A 87 -18.13 0.69 16.06
C GLY A 87 -17.34 0.39 14.78
N GLU A 88 -17.09 1.37 13.90
CA GLU A 88 -16.51 1.14 12.56
C GLU A 88 -15.17 0.38 12.58
N GLY A 89 -14.36 0.57 13.63
CA GLY A 89 -13.10 -0.17 13.82
C GLY A 89 -13.26 -1.69 14.06
N ASN A 90 -14.47 -2.13 14.44
CA ASN A 90 -14.80 -3.54 14.68
C ASN A 90 -15.67 -4.12 13.56
N TRP A 91 -15.96 -3.36 12.51
CA TRP A 91 -16.76 -3.86 11.40
C TRP A 91 -16.00 -4.90 10.58
N SER A 92 -16.77 -5.79 9.97
CA SER A 92 -16.32 -6.87 9.11
C SER A 92 -17.30 -7.00 7.94
N GLY A 93 -16.81 -6.88 6.71
CA GLY A 93 -17.58 -7.05 5.48
C GLY A 93 -17.13 -6.16 4.32
N LEU A 94 -17.83 -6.26 3.19
CA LEU A 94 -17.70 -5.39 2.02
C LEU A 94 -18.86 -4.37 2.03
N PHE A 95 -18.55 -3.08 2.02
CA PHE A 95 -19.53 -2.00 2.17
C PHE A 95 -19.47 -1.04 1.00
N TYR A 96 -20.60 -0.82 0.33
CA TYR A 96 -20.76 0.24 -0.65
C TYR A 96 -21.21 1.53 0.04
N ARG A 97 -20.38 2.57 -0.08
CA ARG A 97 -20.63 3.92 0.44
C ARG A 97 -20.44 4.92 -0.69
N GLY A 98 -21.54 5.38 -1.28
CA GLY A 98 -21.48 6.17 -2.52
C GLY A 98 -20.93 5.30 -3.66
N LYS A 99 -19.94 5.81 -4.40
CA LYS A 99 -19.26 5.07 -5.48
C LYS A 99 -18.01 4.30 -5.01
N GLU A 100 -17.78 4.21 -3.70
CA GLU A 100 -16.66 3.46 -3.13
C GLU A 100 -17.16 2.17 -2.47
N ALA A 101 -16.41 1.09 -2.67
CA ALA A 101 -16.60 -0.20 -2.02
C ALA A 101 -15.40 -0.46 -1.10
N TRP A 102 -15.67 -0.59 0.19
CA TRP A 102 -14.66 -0.71 1.25
C TRP A 102 -14.72 -2.07 1.91
N LEU A 103 -13.55 -2.67 2.14
CA LEU A 103 -13.42 -3.79 3.06
C LEU A 103 -13.21 -3.28 4.48
N TYR A 104 -13.98 -3.80 5.41
CA TYR A 104 -13.77 -3.65 6.85
C TYR A 104 -13.37 -5.01 7.40
N GLY A 105 -12.33 -5.06 8.23
CA GLY A 105 -11.71 -6.31 8.69
C GLY A 105 -10.51 -6.77 7.84
N PRO A 106 -9.69 -7.71 8.35
CA PRO A 106 -8.47 -8.17 7.68
C PRO A 106 -8.73 -9.25 6.62
N ASN A 107 -9.77 -10.06 6.76
CA ASN A 107 -10.06 -11.17 5.86
C ASN A 107 -11.55 -11.20 5.54
N ILE A 108 -11.91 -10.95 4.28
CA ILE A 108 -13.30 -10.84 3.84
C ILE A 108 -13.59 -11.88 2.78
N ALA A 109 -14.57 -12.73 3.03
CA ALA A 109 -14.97 -13.84 2.18
C ALA A 109 -16.49 -13.80 1.94
N PRO A 110 -16.98 -12.96 1.00
CA PRO A 110 -18.41 -12.90 0.69
C PRO A 110 -18.97 -14.27 0.34
N VAL A 111 -20.12 -14.62 0.92
CA VAL A 111 -20.79 -15.93 0.70
C VAL A 111 -21.85 -15.89 -0.39
N ALA A 112 -21.96 -14.77 -1.09
CA ALA A 112 -22.91 -14.55 -2.18
C ALA A 112 -22.25 -13.71 -3.26
N ASP A 113 -22.73 -13.88 -4.49
CA ASP A 113 -22.29 -13.11 -5.65
C ASP A 113 -22.40 -11.60 -5.38
N PHE A 114 -21.42 -10.86 -5.87
CA PHE A 114 -21.40 -9.41 -5.75
C PHE A 114 -20.82 -8.76 -6.98
N THR A 115 -21.13 -7.48 -7.15
CA THR A 115 -20.73 -6.71 -8.32
C THR A 115 -20.02 -5.44 -7.88
N VAL A 116 -18.87 -5.12 -8.46
CA VAL A 116 -18.32 -3.77 -8.41
C VAL A 116 -18.89 -3.02 -9.63
N PRO A 117 -19.88 -2.13 -9.48
CA PRO A 117 -20.58 -1.56 -10.64
C PRO A 117 -19.71 -0.58 -11.44
N ALA A 118 -20.16 -0.23 -12.65
CA ALA A 118 -19.47 0.77 -13.46
C ALA A 118 -19.36 2.12 -12.74
N GLY A 119 -18.16 2.69 -12.76
CA GLY A 119 -17.83 3.94 -12.06
C GLY A 119 -17.67 3.80 -10.54
N TYR A 120 -17.72 2.58 -9.99
CA TYR A 120 -17.37 2.31 -8.60
C TYR A 120 -15.91 1.89 -8.49
N LYS A 121 -15.36 2.11 -7.29
CA LYS A 121 -14.00 1.71 -6.94
C LYS A 121 -14.01 0.80 -5.72
N LEU A 122 -13.36 -0.36 -5.82
CA LEU A 122 -13.05 -1.25 -4.69
C LEU A 122 -11.56 -1.18 -4.39
N THR A 123 -11.18 -0.95 -3.14
CA THR A 123 -9.77 -1.00 -2.71
C THR A 123 -9.57 -2.07 -1.65
N VAL A 124 -8.65 -3.00 -1.90
CA VAL A 124 -8.15 -3.99 -0.95
C VAL A 124 -6.80 -3.49 -0.45
N LYS A 125 -6.71 -3.08 0.82
CA LYS A 125 -5.48 -2.51 1.40
C LYS A 125 -4.44 -3.59 1.72
N ASP A 126 -3.17 -3.21 1.91
CA ASP A 126 -2.03 -4.10 2.17
C ASP A 126 -2.17 -5.07 3.36
N TYR A 127 -2.92 -4.71 4.38
CA TYR A 127 -3.25 -5.57 5.51
C TYR A 127 -4.54 -6.39 5.34
N GLN A 128 -5.17 -6.34 4.16
CA GLN A 128 -6.46 -6.99 3.89
C GLN A 128 -6.33 -8.11 2.84
N THR A 129 -7.18 -9.11 2.98
CA THR A 129 -7.38 -10.17 1.99
C THR A 129 -8.86 -10.24 1.60
N LEU A 130 -9.14 -10.13 0.31
CA LEU A 130 -10.43 -10.50 -0.27
C LEU A 130 -10.36 -11.93 -0.77
N SER A 131 -11.22 -12.80 -0.26
CA SER A 131 -11.37 -14.18 -0.75
C SER A 131 -12.66 -14.28 -1.53
N ILE A 132 -12.61 -14.86 -2.73
CA ILE A 132 -13.78 -15.23 -3.52
C ILE A 132 -13.96 -16.75 -3.35
N PRO A 133 -14.88 -17.20 -2.48
CA PRO A 133 -15.03 -18.62 -2.18
C PRO A 133 -15.59 -19.38 -3.38
N LYS A 134 -15.42 -20.72 -3.35
CA LYS A 134 -16.05 -21.60 -4.33
C LYS A 134 -17.56 -21.39 -4.43
N GLY A 135 -18.05 -21.23 -5.66
CA GLY A 135 -19.48 -21.00 -5.94
C GLY A 135 -19.94 -19.54 -5.83
N VAL A 136 -19.03 -18.61 -5.51
CA VAL A 136 -19.30 -17.17 -5.49
C VAL A 136 -18.71 -16.52 -6.74
N THR A 137 -19.42 -15.55 -7.29
CA THR A 137 -19.02 -14.75 -8.45
C THR A 137 -18.81 -13.28 -8.08
N LEU A 138 -17.59 -12.78 -8.30
CA LEU A 138 -17.29 -11.35 -8.36
C LEU A 138 -17.46 -10.85 -9.79
N ASN A 139 -18.43 -9.96 -10.01
CA ASN A 139 -18.62 -9.27 -11.28
C ASN A 139 -17.99 -7.88 -11.21
N ASN A 140 -16.82 -7.68 -11.81
CA ASN A 140 -16.20 -6.37 -11.87
C ASN A 140 -16.60 -5.61 -13.14
N LYS A 141 -17.34 -4.52 -12.97
CA LYS A 141 -17.65 -3.53 -14.02
C LYS A 141 -17.02 -2.17 -13.75
N GLY A 142 -16.37 -2.01 -12.60
CA GLY A 142 -15.70 -0.79 -12.16
C GLY A 142 -14.19 -0.99 -12.00
N THR A 143 -13.58 -0.29 -11.05
CA THR A 143 -12.14 -0.37 -10.80
C THR A 143 -11.87 -1.11 -9.50
N ILE A 144 -11.03 -2.15 -9.54
CA ILE A 144 -10.52 -2.81 -8.33
C ILE A 144 -9.03 -2.47 -8.17
N MET A 145 -8.64 -1.98 -7.00
CA MET A 145 -7.26 -1.75 -6.60
C MET A 145 -6.85 -2.77 -5.54
N LEU A 146 -5.82 -3.56 -5.83
CA LEU A 146 -5.26 -4.56 -4.94
C LEU A 146 -3.91 -4.06 -4.41
N ASP A 147 -3.96 -3.42 -3.26
CA ASP A 147 -2.78 -3.16 -2.43
C ASP A 147 -2.55 -4.30 -1.44
N GLY A 148 -3.50 -5.23 -1.27
CA GLY A 148 -3.46 -6.41 -0.40
C GLY A 148 -3.63 -7.73 -1.15
N GLY A 149 -4.14 -8.75 -0.46
CA GLY A 149 -4.35 -10.09 -1.01
C GLY A 149 -5.68 -10.26 -1.74
N LEU A 150 -5.68 -11.00 -2.85
CA LEU A 150 -6.87 -11.55 -3.49
C LEU A 150 -6.70 -13.07 -3.62
N VAL A 151 -7.58 -13.82 -2.98
CA VAL A 151 -7.65 -15.29 -3.09
C VAL A 151 -8.89 -15.64 -3.88
N ASN A 152 -8.77 -16.46 -4.93
CA ASN A 152 -9.91 -16.85 -5.75
C ASN A 152 -10.05 -18.38 -5.81
N GLU A 153 -11.12 -18.90 -5.23
CA GLU A 153 -11.59 -20.29 -5.39
C GLU A 153 -12.95 -20.34 -6.13
N GLY A 154 -13.54 -19.18 -6.43
CA GLY A 154 -14.80 -19.02 -7.16
C GLY A 154 -14.60 -18.43 -8.55
N ASN A 155 -15.55 -17.59 -8.97
CA ASN A 155 -15.57 -16.96 -10.29
C ASN A 155 -15.27 -15.46 -10.19
N VAL A 156 -14.44 -14.95 -11.10
CA VAL A 156 -14.24 -13.51 -11.27
C VAL A 156 -14.54 -13.15 -12.72
N VAL A 157 -15.65 -12.46 -12.94
CA VAL A 157 -16.05 -11.91 -14.24
C VAL A 157 -15.55 -10.48 -14.29
N ASN A 158 -14.45 -10.23 -14.99
CA ASN A 158 -13.92 -8.89 -15.15
C ASN A 158 -14.38 -8.27 -16.47
N GLU A 159 -15.23 -7.26 -16.43
CA GLU A 159 -15.66 -6.42 -17.56
C GLU A 159 -14.96 -5.04 -17.56
N SER A 160 -14.03 -4.79 -16.63
CA SER A 160 -13.35 -3.50 -16.48
C SER A 160 -11.91 -3.68 -15.94
N ILE A 161 -11.45 -2.83 -15.02
CA ILE A 161 -10.05 -2.78 -14.57
C ILE A 161 -9.84 -3.43 -13.22
N ILE A 162 -8.78 -4.21 -13.12
CA ILE A 162 -8.16 -4.61 -11.86
C ILE A 162 -6.68 -4.19 -11.88
N ILE A 163 -6.24 -3.41 -10.90
CA ILE A 163 -4.86 -2.94 -10.71
C ILE A 163 -4.26 -3.68 -9.51
N ASN A 164 -3.13 -4.36 -9.70
CA ASN A 164 -2.38 -4.99 -8.61
C ASN A 164 -1.10 -4.19 -8.31
N ASN A 165 -1.06 -3.57 -7.13
CA ASN A 165 0.04 -2.72 -6.69
C ASN A 165 1.15 -3.49 -5.94
N ASN A 166 0.93 -4.76 -5.62
CA ASN A 166 1.81 -5.59 -4.77
C ASN A 166 2.76 -6.54 -5.52
N ALA A 167 2.88 -6.43 -6.84
CA ALA A 167 3.79 -7.29 -7.61
C ALA A 167 5.27 -6.96 -7.28
N VAL A 168 5.82 -7.63 -6.26
CA VAL A 168 7.24 -7.62 -5.93
C VAL A 168 7.97 -8.56 -6.90
N ASP A 169 8.97 -8.03 -7.61
CA ASP A 169 10.03 -8.73 -8.35
C ASP A 169 9.70 -10.14 -8.91
N ASN A 170 9.47 -10.22 -10.23
CA ASN A 170 9.60 -11.44 -11.05
C ASN A 170 8.94 -12.74 -10.56
N SER A 171 7.98 -12.66 -9.65
CA SER A 171 6.94 -13.69 -9.53
C SER A 171 5.73 -13.18 -10.30
N GLU A 172 5.42 -13.85 -11.39
CA GLU A 172 4.12 -13.73 -12.04
C GLU A 172 3.07 -13.89 -10.93
N LEU A 173 2.33 -12.82 -10.63
CA LEU A 173 1.18 -12.95 -9.76
C LEU A 173 0.07 -13.53 -10.63
N PHE A 174 0.12 -14.85 -10.77
CA PHE A 174 -0.90 -15.67 -11.36
C PHE A 174 -2.23 -15.36 -10.65
N VAL A 175 -3.13 -14.66 -11.33
CA VAL A 175 -4.51 -15.16 -11.36
C VAL A 175 -4.59 -15.90 -12.68
N GLU A 176 -4.60 -17.22 -12.60
CA GLU A 176 -4.78 -18.08 -13.75
C GLU A 176 -6.08 -17.69 -14.46
N PHE A 177 -5.98 -17.02 -15.61
CA PHE A 177 -7.04 -16.96 -16.61
C PHE A 177 -6.48 -17.54 -17.88
N GLY A 178 -6.64 -18.85 -18.01
CA GLY A 178 -6.09 -19.59 -19.13
C GLY A 178 -6.33 -21.08 -19.02
N THR A 179 -7.60 -21.48 -18.97
CA THR A 179 -8.16 -22.54 -19.84
C THR A 179 -9.64 -22.73 -19.50
N GLN A 180 -10.47 -22.95 -20.52
CA GLN A 180 -11.82 -23.49 -20.32
C GLN A 180 -11.72 -24.74 -19.44
N ASP A 181 -12.50 -24.82 -18.35
CA ASP A 181 -13.49 -25.89 -18.30
C ASP A 181 -14.68 -25.60 -17.36
N THR A 182 -15.87 -25.83 -17.92
CA THR A 182 -17.23 -25.90 -17.35
C THR A 182 -17.77 -24.75 -16.50
N ARG A 183 -18.38 -23.77 -17.20
CA ARG A 183 -19.62 -22.99 -16.84
C ARG A 183 -19.55 -21.46 -16.99
N GLY A 184 -18.96 -20.98 -18.08
CA GLY A 184 -19.57 -19.90 -18.87
C GLY A 184 -19.39 -18.47 -18.36
N VAL A 185 -18.78 -17.67 -19.24
CA VAL A 185 -18.65 -16.19 -19.27
C VAL A 185 -17.37 -15.64 -18.61
N ILE A 186 -16.34 -15.48 -19.44
CA ILE A 186 -15.12 -14.68 -19.18
C ILE A 186 -15.42 -13.28 -19.72
N GLY A 187 -15.42 -12.27 -18.86
CA GLY A 187 -15.53 -10.87 -19.29
C GLY A 187 -14.25 -10.36 -19.96
N LYS A 188 -14.39 -9.40 -20.89
CA LYS A 188 -13.31 -8.77 -21.67
C LYS A 188 -12.50 -7.72 -20.87
N GLY A 189 -12.19 -7.98 -19.60
CA GLY A 189 -11.57 -7.01 -18.71
C GLY A 189 -10.04 -6.97 -18.82
N MET A 190 -9.47 -5.78 -18.67
CA MET A 190 -8.05 -5.50 -18.92
C MET A 190 -7.22 -5.59 -17.62
N LEU A 191 -6.15 -6.38 -17.63
CA LEU A 191 -5.15 -6.43 -16.55
C LEU A 191 -3.96 -5.55 -16.93
N VAL A 192 -3.60 -4.60 -16.05
CA VAL A 192 -2.53 -3.62 -16.31
C VAL A 192 -1.40 -3.80 -15.31
N LYS A 193 -0.19 -4.13 -15.80
CA LYS A 193 1.03 -4.00 -15.00
C LYS A 193 1.44 -2.53 -15.00
N LYS A 194 1.66 -1.97 -13.81
CA LYS A 194 2.17 -0.60 -13.68
C LYS A 194 3.48 -0.43 -14.46
N PRO A 195 3.65 0.63 -15.27
CA PRO A 195 4.93 0.95 -15.90
C PRO A 195 6.04 1.13 -14.86
N LYS A 196 7.24 0.64 -15.16
CA LYS A 196 8.39 0.77 -14.26
C LYS A 196 9.29 1.91 -14.71
N ALA A 197 9.65 2.78 -13.78
CA ALA A 197 10.72 3.76 -13.95
C ALA A 197 12.03 3.08 -14.39
N VAL A 198 12.67 3.55 -15.46
CA VAL A 198 14.04 3.11 -15.79
C VAL A 198 15.02 3.72 -14.78
N GLU A 199 15.70 2.86 -14.02
CA GLU A 199 16.64 3.31 -12.99
C GLU A 199 18.02 3.65 -13.59
N ASP A 200 18.81 4.44 -12.86
CA ASP A 200 20.22 4.75 -13.16
C ASP A 200 20.50 5.41 -14.53
N LEU A 201 19.57 6.20 -15.06
CA LEU A 201 19.76 6.94 -16.32
C LEU A 201 20.91 7.96 -16.24
N VAL A 202 21.71 8.03 -17.30
CA VAL A 202 22.89 8.90 -17.40
C VAL A 202 22.75 9.84 -18.57
N TYR A 203 22.91 11.15 -18.37
CA TYR A 203 22.94 12.12 -19.45
C TYR A 203 23.97 11.73 -20.51
N SER A 204 23.47 11.32 -21.68
CA SER A 204 24.25 10.86 -22.82
C SER A 204 24.28 11.87 -23.97
N GLY A 205 23.49 12.95 -23.88
CA GLY A 205 23.24 13.87 -24.99
C GLY A 205 22.29 13.30 -26.05
N SER A 206 21.62 12.18 -25.78
CA SER A 206 20.62 11.57 -26.66
C SER A 206 19.34 11.23 -25.89
N PRO A 207 18.17 11.12 -26.56
CA PRO A 207 16.92 10.75 -25.91
C PRO A 207 17.03 9.39 -25.21
N GLN A 208 16.56 9.32 -23.96
CA GLN A 208 16.53 8.10 -23.16
C GLN A 208 15.10 7.83 -22.69
N ALA A 209 14.65 6.58 -22.80
CA ALA A 209 13.34 6.17 -22.30
C ALA A 209 13.27 6.28 -20.78
N LEU A 210 12.21 6.89 -20.27
CA LEU A 210 11.96 7.10 -18.84
C LEU A 210 11.22 5.91 -18.22
N VAL A 211 10.52 5.13 -19.03
CA VAL A 211 9.76 3.97 -18.57
C VAL A 211 10.18 2.72 -19.33
N SER A 212 10.08 1.59 -18.64
CA SER A 212 10.06 0.26 -19.22
C SER A 212 8.68 -0.32 -18.93
N SER A 213 7.93 -0.65 -19.97
CA SER A 213 6.58 -1.22 -19.84
C SER A 213 6.59 -2.69 -20.22
N ASN A 214 5.61 -3.44 -19.69
CA ASN A 214 5.30 -4.79 -20.14
C ASN A 214 3.85 -4.84 -20.63
N SER A 215 3.65 -5.73 -21.61
CA SER A 215 2.44 -5.95 -22.41
C SER A 215 1.12 -6.10 -21.63
N LEU A 216 0.05 -5.74 -22.33
CA LEU A 216 -1.35 -5.92 -21.97
C LEU A 216 -1.96 -6.99 -22.87
N ALA A 217 -2.87 -7.81 -22.36
CA ALA A 217 -3.54 -8.85 -23.14
C ALA A 217 -4.59 -8.28 -24.11
N ASP A 218 -5.35 -7.23 -23.73
CA ASP A 218 -6.47 -6.66 -24.52
C ASP A 218 -6.64 -5.12 -24.36
N GLY A 219 -5.57 -4.36 -24.55
CA GLY A 219 -5.59 -2.88 -24.55
C GLY A 219 -4.19 -2.26 -24.62
N TYR A 220 -4.06 -0.95 -24.35
CA TYR A 220 -2.76 -0.27 -24.31
C TYR A 220 -2.64 0.75 -23.18
N ILE A 221 -1.40 1.13 -22.82
CA ILE A 221 -1.11 2.22 -21.89
C ILE A 221 -0.77 3.47 -22.71
N GLU A 222 -1.34 4.60 -22.33
CA GLU A 222 -0.88 5.92 -22.78
C GLU A 222 -0.06 6.59 -21.69
N TYR A 223 0.94 7.35 -22.12
CA TYR A 223 1.90 8.09 -21.31
C TYR A 223 1.84 9.59 -21.63
N SER A 224 2.20 10.40 -20.65
CA SER A 224 2.32 11.86 -20.82
C SER A 224 3.43 12.43 -19.92
N LEU A 225 4.13 13.46 -20.40
CA LEU A 225 5.11 14.23 -19.60
C LEU A 225 4.53 15.54 -19.06
N ASP A 226 3.42 16.00 -19.62
CA ASP A 226 2.75 17.27 -19.25
C ASP A 226 1.38 17.05 -18.59
N GLY A 227 0.81 15.85 -18.67
CA GLY A 227 -0.53 15.51 -18.20
C GLY A 227 -1.64 15.84 -19.19
N GLU A 228 -1.32 16.41 -20.35
CA GLU A 228 -2.29 16.88 -21.34
C GLU A 228 -2.18 16.12 -22.66
N ASN A 229 -0.96 15.85 -23.12
CA ASN A 229 -0.67 15.17 -24.37
C ASN A 229 -0.31 13.70 -24.10
N TRP A 230 -1.11 12.79 -24.65
CA TRP A 230 -1.04 11.36 -24.38
C TRP A 230 -0.54 10.59 -25.60
N SER A 231 0.38 9.66 -25.39
CA SER A 231 0.97 8.82 -26.46
C SER A 231 1.18 7.38 -25.99
N THR A 232 1.11 6.42 -26.91
CA THR A 232 1.46 5.02 -26.64
C THR A 232 2.97 4.77 -26.68
N GLU A 233 3.75 5.74 -27.17
CA GLU A 233 5.21 5.67 -27.18
C GLU A 233 5.80 5.85 -25.78
N TYR A 234 6.94 5.20 -25.53
CA TYR A 234 7.63 5.38 -24.26
C TYR A 234 8.19 6.79 -24.15
N PRO A 235 7.79 7.58 -23.14
CA PRO A 235 8.27 8.93 -22.96
C PRO A 235 9.79 8.93 -22.83
N GLN A 236 10.42 9.84 -23.56
CA GLN A 236 11.87 10.02 -23.55
C GLN A 236 12.23 11.41 -23.05
N ALA A 237 13.41 11.51 -22.45
CA ALA A 237 14.03 12.79 -22.17
C ALA A 237 15.53 12.76 -22.48
N THR A 238 16.05 13.90 -22.91
CA THR A 238 17.47 14.07 -23.24
C THR A 238 18.23 14.72 -22.08
N GLU A 239 17.66 15.75 -21.46
CA GLU A 239 18.34 16.56 -20.46
C GLU A 239 18.46 15.87 -19.10
N ALA A 240 19.44 16.30 -18.30
CA ALA A 240 19.54 15.85 -16.92
C ALA A 240 18.47 16.56 -16.07
N GLY A 241 17.67 15.81 -15.33
CA GLY A 241 16.58 16.38 -14.54
C GLY A 241 15.69 15.34 -13.88
N LEU A 242 14.75 15.83 -13.08
CA LEU A 242 13.65 15.05 -12.52
C LEU A 242 12.45 15.14 -13.47
N TYR A 243 11.91 14.00 -13.84
CA TYR A 243 10.79 13.85 -14.76
C TYR A 243 9.64 13.17 -14.06
N THR A 244 8.42 13.70 -14.24
CA THR A 244 7.17 13.04 -13.85
C THR A 244 6.55 12.47 -15.13
N VAL A 245 6.31 11.16 -15.14
CA VAL A 245 5.59 10.48 -16.22
C VAL A 245 4.20 10.14 -15.72
N TYR A 246 3.18 10.67 -16.37
CA TYR A 246 1.80 10.28 -16.19
C TYR A 246 1.46 9.09 -17.07
N TYR A 247 0.55 8.23 -16.63
CA TYR A 247 0.08 7.10 -17.41
C TYR A 247 -1.40 6.77 -17.12
N ARG A 248 -2.08 6.23 -18.12
CA ARG A 248 -3.48 5.76 -18.04
C ARG A 248 -3.71 4.55 -18.93
N ALA A 249 -4.70 3.73 -18.58
CA ALA A 249 -5.09 2.54 -19.34
C ALA A 249 -6.20 2.87 -20.34
N VAL A 250 -6.09 2.31 -21.55
CA VAL A 250 -7.03 2.48 -22.66
C VAL A 250 -7.43 1.10 -23.18
N ASP A 251 -8.74 0.88 -23.38
CA ASP A 251 -9.24 -0.36 -23.96
C ASP A 251 -8.98 -0.47 -25.47
N GLY A 252 -9.20 -1.64 -26.05
CA GLY A 252 -9.02 -1.86 -27.50
C GLY A 252 -9.93 -1.02 -28.41
N SER A 253 -10.90 -0.28 -27.88
CA SER A 253 -11.75 0.67 -28.62
C SER A 253 -11.25 2.12 -28.55
N GLY A 254 -10.20 2.39 -27.77
CA GLY A 254 -9.63 3.73 -27.58
C GLY A 254 -10.25 4.52 -26.42
N LYS A 255 -11.06 3.89 -25.57
CA LYS A 255 -11.66 4.55 -24.41
C LYS A 255 -10.72 4.48 -23.20
N VAL A 256 -10.48 5.63 -22.57
CA VAL A 256 -9.77 5.70 -21.28
C VAL A 256 -10.63 5.03 -20.20
N ILE A 257 -10.05 4.05 -19.52
CA ILE A 257 -10.76 3.20 -18.57
C ILE A 257 -10.21 3.32 -17.13
N SER A 258 -9.06 3.99 -16.92
CA SER A 258 -8.48 4.24 -15.59
C SER A 258 -8.50 5.71 -15.20
N SER A 259 -8.37 5.98 -13.89
CA SER A 259 -7.85 7.27 -13.43
C SER A 259 -6.41 7.49 -13.89
N GLU A 260 -5.96 8.73 -13.90
CA GLU A 260 -4.56 9.08 -14.18
C GLU A 260 -3.66 8.70 -13.00
N HIS A 261 -2.47 8.22 -13.33
CA HIS A 261 -1.44 7.86 -12.36
C HIS A 261 -0.10 8.48 -12.77
N SER A 262 0.87 8.51 -11.85
CA SER A 262 2.22 9.01 -12.16
C SER A 262 3.35 8.19 -11.52
N LEU A 263 4.55 8.33 -12.09
CA LEU A 263 5.82 7.86 -11.56
C LEU A 263 6.90 8.92 -11.82
N THR A 264 8.01 8.86 -11.07
CA THR A 264 9.12 9.81 -11.23
C THR A 264 10.41 9.10 -11.63
N ASN A 265 11.18 9.76 -12.51
CA ASN A 265 12.47 9.33 -13.02
C ASN A 265 13.50 10.45 -12.90
N GLU A 266 14.76 10.12 -12.66
CA GLU A 266 15.85 11.08 -12.64
C GLU A 266 16.95 10.68 -13.62
N ILE A 267 17.34 11.60 -14.52
CA ILE A 267 18.51 11.45 -15.40
C ILE A 267 19.70 12.18 -14.76
N TYR A 268 20.73 11.43 -14.38
CA TYR A 268 21.92 11.96 -13.73
C TYR A 268 22.91 12.54 -14.75
N ARG A 269 23.55 13.68 -14.44
CA ARG A 269 24.72 14.14 -15.22
C ARG A 269 25.84 13.08 -15.17
N SER A 270 26.52 12.83 -16.29
CA SER A 270 27.59 11.81 -16.43
C SER A 270 28.66 11.84 -15.30
N GLY A 271 28.99 13.01 -14.74
CA GLY A 271 29.88 13.13 -13.57
C GLY A 271 29.31 12.65 -12.24
N ALA A 272 27.98 12.65 -12.06
CA ALA A 272 27.33 12.19 -10.84
C ALA A 272 27.44 10.67 -10.66
N ILE A 273 27.38 9.89 -11.74
CA ILE A 273 27.50 8.43 -11.68
C ILE A 273 28.92 7.99 -11.39
N VAL A 274 29.93 8.59 -12.01
CA VAL A 274 31.34 8.37 -11.62
C VAL A 274 31.54 8.68 -10.13
N GLN A 275 30.87 9.71 -9.62
CA GLN A 275 30.86 10.05 -8.20
C GLN A 275 30.10 9.02 -7.34
N GLN A 276 28.97 8.48 -7.81
CA GLN A 276 28.19 7.46 -7.09
C GLN A 276 28.93 6.11 -7.06
N VAL A 277 29.51 5.67 -8.18
CA VAL A 277 30.30 4.44 -8.28
C VAL A 277 31.54 4.53 -7.38
N SER A 278 32.24 5.66 -7.38
CA SER A 278 33.40 5.87 -6.47
C SER A 278 33.00 5.96 -4.98
N LYS A 279 31.81 6.50 -4.65
CA LYS A 279 31.24 6.44 -3.30
C LYS A 279 30.87 5.00 -2.90
N ALA A 280 30.21 4.25 -3.79
CA ALA A 280 29.80 2.87 -3.57
C ALA A 280 31.00 1.94 -3.37
N LEU A 281 32.03 2.08 -4.23
CA LEU A 281 33.28 1.33 -4.11
C LEU A 281 34.02 1.67 -2.81
N ALA A 282 34.05 2.95 -2.41
CA ALA A 282 34.62 3.35 -1.12
C ALA A 282 33.84 2.78 0.07
N ASN A 283 32.50 2.75 0.01
CA ASN A 283 31.65 2.14 1.02
C ASN A 283 31.91 0.63 1.15
N LYS A 284 31.97 -0.10 0.03
CA LYS A 284 32.27 -1.55 0.00
C LYS A 284 33.61 -1.85 0.67
N LYS A 285 34.68 -1.14 0.28
CA LYS A 285 36.03 -1.31 0.88
C LYS A 285 36.04 -1.01 2.38
N ALA A 286 35.29 -0.01 2.84
CA ALA A 286 35.20 0.34 4.25
C ALA A 286 34.44 -0.72 5.06
N VAL A 287 33.34 -1.24 4.50
CA VAL A 287 32.54 -2.32 5.10
C VAL A 287 33.37 -3.58 5.29
N GLU A 288 34.11 -4.02 4.26
CA GLU A 288 34.97 -5.22 4.33
C GLU A 288 36.06 -5.13 5.42
N ARG A 289 36.57 -3.92 5.71
CA ARG A 289 37.59 -3.72 6.76
C ARG A 289 37.05 -3.92 8.17
N VAL A 290 35.76 -3.67 8.39
CA VAL A 290 35.12 -3.70 9.71
C VAL A 290 34.31 -4.98 9.93
N LYS A 291 33.73 -5.52 8.85
CA LYS A 291 32.87 -6.71 8.88
C LYS A 291 33.56 -7.87 9.59
N ASN A 292 32.90 -8.39 10.63
CA ASN A 292 33.30 -9.56 11.40
C ASN A 292 34.70 -9.45 12.04
N LYS A 293 35.19 -8.22 12.28
CA LYS A 293 36.49 -8.06 12.93
C LYS A 293 36.40 -8.45 14.40
N ALA A 294 37.25 -9.40 14.77
CA ALA A 294 37.49 -9.79 16.14
C ALA A 294 38.90 -9.38 16.58
N PHE A 295 39.04 -8.87 17.79
CA PHE A 295 40.36 -8.67 18.41
C PHE A 295 40.34 -9.02 19.89
N SER A 296 41.51 -9.38 20.41
CA SER A 296 41.67 -9.77 21.80
C SER A 296 42.26 -8.68 22.68
N VAL A 297 41.74 -8.61 23.90
CA VAL A 297 42.17 -7.70 24.97
C VAL A 297 42.36 -8.47 26.28
N LYS A 298 43.30 -8.03 27.12
CA LYS A 298 43.42 -8.55 28.49
C LYS A 298 42.27 -8.00 29.34
N ALA A 299 41.81 -8.78 30.31
CA ALA A 299 40.81 -8.33 31.28
C ALA A 299 41.25 -7.02 31.96
N GLY A 300 40.32 -6.07 32.12
CA GLY A 300 40.59 -4.77 32.75
C GLY A 300 41.45 -3.78 31.95
N ALA A 301 41.97 -4.16 30.78
CA ALA A 301 42.83 -3.29 29.96
C ALA A 301 42.05 -2.46 28.93
N THR A 302 42.60 -1.31 28.56
CA THR A 302 42.14 -0.52 27.40
C THR A 302 42.97 -0.90 26.18
N LYS A 303 42.30 -1.21 25.06
CA LYS A 303 42.97 -1.46 23.77
C LYS A 303 42.18 -0.81 22.64
N SER A 304 42.88 -0.25 21.67
CA SER A 304 42.27 0.32 20.47
C SER A 304 42.77 -0.38 19.22
N ILE A 305 41.89 -0.49 18.23
CA ILE A 305 42.25 -0.78 16.85
C ILE A 305 41.69 0.32 15.95
N SER A 306 42.42 0.69 14.90
CA SER A 306 41.98 1.69 13.93
C SER A 306 41.86 1.02 12.58
N PHE A 307 40.71 1.16 11.92
CA PHE A 307 40.49 0.58 10.60
C PHE A 307 41.08 1.41 9.44
N LYS A 308 41.66 2.59 9.74
CA LYS A 308 42.23 3.60 8.82
C LYS A 308 41.48 3.71 7.49
N THR A 309 40.66 4.74 7.29
CA THR A 309 40.00 4.98 6.00
C THR A 309 40.82 5.82 5.04
N HIS A 310 40.72 5.51 3.76
CA HIS A 310 41.03 6.46 2.69
C HIS A 310 39.77 7.27 2.36
N ALA A 311 39.94 8.53 1.99
CA ALA A 311 38.88 9.26 1.30
C ALA A 311 38.53 8.52 0.00
N SER A 312 37.28 8.65 -0.46
CA SER A 312 36.95 8.20 -1.82
C SER A 312 37.80 8.98 -2.84
N SER A 313 38.03 8.41 -4.02
CA SER A 313 38.77 9.06 -5.12
C SER A 313 38.15 10.39 -5.59
N VAL A 314 36.92 10.69 -5.13
CA VAL A 314 36.18 11.94 -5.40
C VAL A 314 35.99 12.82 -4.14
N GLY A 315 36.84 12.66 -3.11
CA GLY A 315 36.88 13.57 -1.95
C GLY A 315 35.79 13.38 -0.89
N THR A 316 34.85 12.43 -1.08
CA THR A 316 33.81 12.12 -0.06
C THR A 316 34.42 11.34 1.12
N ARG A 317 34.12 11.78 2.35
CA ARG A 317 34.64 11.17 3.60
C ARG A 317 33.78 9.99 4.04
N VAL A 318 34.43 8.86 4.37
CA VAL A 318 33.79 7.71 5.02
C VAL A 318 33.71 7.95 6.52
N THR A 319 32.57 7.64 7.14
CA THR A 319 32.37 7.77 8.59
C THR A 319 31.84 6.50 9.23
N TYR A 320 32.14 6.33 10.52
CA TYR A 320 31.71 5.19 11.34
C TYR A 320 30.98 5.67 12.58
N ASN A 321 29.82 5.09 12.86
CA ASN A 321 29.06 5.43 14.05
C ASN A 321 28.60 4.15 14.74
N LYS A 322 28.89 4.00 16.04
CA LYS A 322 28.27 2.95 16.83
C LYS A 322 26.79 3.25 16.97
N VAL A 323 25.94 2.29 16.59
CA VAL A 323 24.48 2.43 16.69
C VAL A 323 23.91 1.65 17.87
N SER A 324 24.53 0.54 18.27
CA SER A 324 24.11 -0.24 19.45
C SER A 324 25.20 -1.24 19.88
N GLY A 325 24.97 -1.97 20.99
CA GLY A 325 25.89 -2.97 21.54
C GLY A 325 26.66 -2.49 22.79
N SER A 326 27.64 -3.28 23.22
CA SER A 326 28.29 -3.17 24.54
C SER A 326 28.76 -1.76 24.91
N LYS A 327 28.38 -1.26 26.08
CA LYS A 327 28.83 0.04 26.62
C LYS A 327 30.35 0.17 26.79
N TYR A 328 31.05 -0.96 26.86
CA TYR A 328 32.52 -1.02 26.98
C TYR A 328 33.23 -0.88 25.63
N ILE A 329 32.49 -0.78 24.52
CA ILE A 329 33.05 -0.54 23.19
C ILE A 329 32.57 0.82 22.69
N THR A 330 33.52 1.65 22.25
CA THR A 330 33.26 2.90 21.54
C THR A 330 33.83 2.85 20.14
N VAL A 331 33.15 3.49 19.19
CA VAL A 331 33.60 3.63 17.80
C VAL A 331 33.55 5.11 17.44
N SER A 332 34.68 5.68 17.05
CA SER A 332 34.78 7.07 16.60
C SER A 332 34.42 7.22 15.12
N LYS A 333 34.12 8.46 14.70
CA LYS A 333 33.79 8.81 13.29
C LYS A 333 34.87 8.41 12.29
N ASN A 334 36.14 8.35 12.69
CA ASN A 334 37.27 7.94 11.86
C ASN A 334 37.62 6.44 11.96
N GLY A 335 36.76 5.63 12.59
CA GLY A 335 36.90 4.17 12.59
C GLY A 335 37.90 3.63 13.61
N LYS A 336 38.16 4.37 14.70
CA LYS A 336 38.88 3.84 15.86
C LYS A 336 37.90 3.15 16.80
N VAL A 337 38.11 1.86 17.01
CA VAL A 337 37.35 1.05 17.97
C VAL A 337 38.18 0.91 19.24
N THR A 338 37.59 1.31 20.36
CA THR A 338 38.23 1.25 21.67
C THR A 338 37.44 0.35 22.59
N ALA A 339 38.11 -0.66 23.12
CA ALA A 339 37.67 -1.46 24.25
C ALA A 339 38.08 -0.76 25.55
N LYS A 340 37.11 -0.39 26.39
CA LYS A 340 37.31 0.30 27.67
C LYS A 340 37.58 -0.68 28.81
N LYS A 341 38.11 -0.17 29.93
CA LYS A 341 38.21 -0.90 31.21
C LYS A 341 36.83 -1.42 31.64
N GLY A 342 36.79 -2.59 32.30
CA GLY A 342 35.56 -3.24 32.78
C GLY A 342 35.15 -4.54 32.06
N LEU A 343 35.98 -5.01 31.12
CA LEU A 343 35.77 -6.27 30.40
C LEU A 343 36.17 -7.47 31.25
N LYS A 344 35.33 -8.52 31.26
CA LYS A 344 35.52 -9.74 32.05
C LYS A 344 36.18 -10.85 31.24
N LYS A 345 37.12 -11.58 31.84
CA LYS A 345 37.83 -12.72 31.22
C LYS A 345 36.84 -13.76 30.69
N GLY A 346 37.09 -14.29 29.49
CA GLY A 346 36.26 -15.35 28.88
C GLY A 346 34.92 -14.87 28.31
N LYS A 347 34.68 -13.55 28.21
CA LYS A 347 33.46 -12.99 27.59
C LYS A 347 33.73 -12.38 26.23
N GLU A 348 32.69 -12.35 25.41
CA GLU A 348 32.66 -11.64 24.13
C GLU A 348 31.72 -10.43 24.21
N TYR A 349 32.12 -9.34 23.55
CA TYR A 349 31.34 -8.10 23.50
C TYR A 349 31.23 -7.63 22.05
N ILE A 350 30.01 -7.28 21.63
CA ILE A 350 29.70 -6.89 20.25
C ILE A 350 29.28 -5.43 20.19
N ALA A 351 29.69 -4.72 19.13
CA ALA A 351 29.18 -3.41 18.76
C ALA A 351 28.68 -3.41 17.31
N LYS A 352 27.45 -2.90 17.10
CA LYS A 352 26.89 -2.66 15.77
C LYS A 352 27.34 -1.27 15.30
N VAL A 353 27.93 -1.22 14.11
CA VAL A 353 28.54 -0.03 13.53
C VAL A 353 27.87 0.28 12.19
N LYS A 354 27.37 1.51 12.04
CA LYS A 354 26.93 2.07 10.76
C LYS A 354 28.12 2.69 10.03
N VAL A 355 28.40 2.22 8.82
CA VAL A 355 29.37 2.78 7.88
C VAL A 355 28.61 3.63 6.88
N THR A 356 29.09 4.84 6.60
CA THR A 356 28.45 5.79 5.68
C THR A 356 29.46 6.42 4.72
N CYS A 357 29.11 6.50 3.44
CA CYS A 357 29.82 7.28 2.42
C CYS A 357 28.80 7.98 1.50
N GLY A 358 28.68 9.31 1.61
CA GLY A 358 27.60 10.03 0.93
C GLY A 358 26.21 9.57 1.39
N LYS A 359 25.33 9.22 0.44
CA LYS A 359 24.00 8.64 0.72
C LYS A 359 24.04 7.13 1.02
N ALA A 360 25.12 6.44 0.67
CA ALA A 360 25.26 5.00 0.88
C ALA A 360 25.55 4.68 2.35
N THR A 361 24.84 3.69 2.91
CA THR A 361 25.04 3.25 4.30
C THR A 361 24.99 1.73 4.43
N SER A 362 25.70 1.17 5.41
CA SER A 362 25.68 -0.26 5.73
C SER A 362 25.91 -0.51 7.22
N LYS A 363 25.40 -1.61 7.77
CA LYS A 363 25.57 -1.99 9.18
C LYS A 363 26.46 -3.24 9.29
N VAL A 364 27.43 -3.23 10.20
CA VAL A 364 28.37 -4.34 10.45
C VAL A 364 28.59 -4.53 11.95
N GLU A 365 29.12 -5.69 12.33
CA GLU A 365 29.46 -6.03 13.72
C GLU A 365 30.97 -6.11 13.94
N VAL A 366 31.40 -5.65 15.12
CA VAL A 366 32.77 -5.80 15.63
C VAL A 366 32.72 -6.51 16.97
N THR A 367 33.55 -7.54 17.12
CA THR A 367 33.60 -8.38 18.32
C THR A 367 34.91 -8.18 19.09
N VAL A 368 34.82 -8.04 20.41
CA VAL A 368 35.96 -7.97 21.31
C VAL A 368 35.97 -9.21 22.19
N ARG A 369 37.05 -9.99 22.12
CA ARG A 369 37.26 -11.21 22.91
C ARG A 369 38.20 -10.92 24.07
N VAL A 370 37.83 -11.29 25.29
CA VAL A 370 38.68 -11.06 26.47
C VAL A 370 39.45 -12.33 26.81
N LYS A 371 40.77 -12.27 26.65
CA LYS A 371 41.69 -13.38 26.98
C LYS A 371 42.19 -13.26 28.43
#